data_AF-A0A920MA35-F1
#
_entry.id   AF-A0A920MA35-F1
#
_cell.length_a   1.000
_cell.length_b   1.000
_cell.length_c   1.000
_cell.angle_alpha   90.00
_cell.angle_beta   90.00
_cell.angle_gamma   90.00
#
_symmetry.space_group_name_H-M   'P 1'
#
loop_
_entity.id
_entity.type
_entity.pdbx_description
1 polymer ?
#
loop_
_entity_poly.entity_id
_entity_poly.type
_entity_poly.pdbx_seq_one_letter_code
_entity_poly.pdbx_strand_id
1 'polypeptide(L)'
;MSSLNEVGGIQPLMKMLLDADLLHGDCLTVSGKTISENLSEVDPYPKNQTIIREISNPIKSSSHLRILYGNLAPDGAVAKITGMKG
;
A
#
# COMPACT_ATOMS: atom_id res chain seq x y z
N MET A 1 4.71 -3.78 -13.28
CA MET A 1 3.41 -4.46 -13.03
C MET A 1 3.51 -5.97 -13.20
N SER A 2 4.13 -6.49 -14.28
CA SER A 2 4.31 -7.95 -14.48
C SER A 2 4.91 -8.66 -13.26
N SER A 3 6.04 -8.17 -12.75
CA SER A 3 6.71 -8.78 -11.60
C SER A 3 5.88 -8.77 -10.31
N LEU A 4 4.96 -7.81 -10.14
CA LEU A 4 4.03 -7.81 -9.00
C LEU A 4 2.99 -8.92 -9.18
N ASN A 5 2.46 -9.07 -10.39
CA ASN A 5 1.48 -10.11 -10.69
C ASN A 5 2.08 -11.51 -10.55
N GLU A 6 3.32 -11.70 -11.01
CA GLU A 6 4.08 -12.95 -10.89
C GLU A 6 4.26 -13.42 -9.44
N VAL A 7 4.33 -12.48 -8.47
CA VAL A 7 4.49 -12.82 -7.05
C VAL A 7 3.17 -12.91 -6.29
N GLY A 8 2.01 -12.72 -6.94
CA GLY A 8 0.68 -12.84 -6.31
C GLY A 8 -0.23 -11.62 -6.49
N GLY A 9 0.23 -10.57 -7.17
CA GLY A 9 -0.59 -9.40 -7.48
C GLY A 9 -0.82 -8.51 -6.26
N ILE A 10 -1.95 -7.81 -6.21
CA ILE A 10 -2.25 -6.79 -5.19
C ILE A 10 -2.91 -7.37 -3.93
N GLN A 11 -3.61 -8.50 -4.03
CA GLN A 11 -4.41 -9.05 -2.92
C GLN A 11 -3.56 -9.41 -1.70
N PRO A 12 -2.35 -10.02 -1.83
CA PRO A 12 -1.51 -10.28 -0.66
C PRO A 12 -1.02 -8.99 0.01
N LEU A 13 -0.75 -7.92 -0.76
CA LEU A 13 -0.44 -6.60 -0.18
C LEU A 13 -1.64 -6.04 0.58
N MET A 14 -2.83 -6.12 0.01
CA MET A 14 -4.05 -5.66 0.70
C MET A 14 -4.27 -6.44 2.00
N LYS A 15 -4.02 -7.75 2.01
CA LYS A 15 -4.10 -8.57 3.22
C LYS A 15 -3.07 -8.16 4.27
N MET A 16 -1.81 -7.94 3.87
CA MET A 16 -0.78 -7.40 4.77
C MET A 16 -1.16 -6.05 5.38
N LEU A 17 -1.82 -5.17 4.61
CA LEU A 17 -2.29 -3.87 5.10
C LEU A 17 -3.50 -4.03 6.04
N LEU A 18 -4.41 -4.94 5.72
CA LEU A 18 -5.56 -5.26 6.57
C LEU A 18 -5.11 -5.83 7.93
N ASP A 19 -4.19 -6.78 7.92
CA ASP A 19 -3.63 -7.39 9.13
C ASP A 19 -2.87 -6.38 10.01
N ALA A 20 -2.36 -5.30 9.40
CA ALA A 20 -1.68 -4.20 10.08
C ALA A 20 -2.64 -3.05 10.48
N ASP A 21 -3.95 -3.20 10.32
CA ASP A 21 -4.97 -2.18 10.59
C ASP A 21 -4.78 -0.88 9.75
N LEU A 22 -4.21 -1.02 8.56
CA LEU A 22 -3.98 0.06 7.59
C LEU A 22 -4.99 0.05 6.43
N LEU A 23 -5.93 -0.89 6.44
CA LEU A 23 -6.97 -1.03 5.42
C LEU A 23 -8.31 -1.36 6.09
N HIS A 24 -9.37 -0.63 5.74
CA HIS A 24 -10.71 -0.86 6.26
C HIS A 24 -11.32 -2.13 5.65
N GLY A 25 -11.50 -3.15 6.47
CA GLY A 25 -11.97 -4.47 6.05
C GLY A 25 -13.47 -4.57 5.77
N ASP A 26 -14.27 -3.70 6.36
CA ASP A 26 -15.74 -3.67 6.30
C ASP A 26 -16.31 -3.03 5.02
N CYS A 27 -15.45 -2.39 4.22
CA CYS A 27 -15.84 -1.75 2.99
C CYS A 27 -16.38 -2.77 1.97
N LEU A 28 -17.59 -2.52 1.45
CA LEU A 28 -18.21 -3.34 0.41
C LEU A 28 -17.45 -3.21 -0.92
N THR A 29 -17.32 -4.30 -1.65
CA THR A 29 -16.73 -4.31 -3.00
C THR A 29 -17.75 -4.69 -4.07
N VAL A 30 -17.35 -4.57 -5.33
CA VAL A 30 -18.19 -4.94 -6.49
C VAL A 30 -18.54 -6.43 -6.55
N SER A 31 -17.86 -7.29 -5.78
CA SER A 31 -18.25 -8.71 -5.65
C SER A 31 -19.45 -8.92 -4.74
N GLY A 32 -19.95 -7.87 -4.07
CA GLY A 32 -20.99 -7.96 -3.05
C GLY A 32 -20.49 -8.44 -1.69
N LYS A 33 -19.19 -8.68 -1.55
CA LYS A 33 -18.50 -9.03 -0.30
C LYS A 33 -17.69 -7.85 0.23
N THR A 34 -17.43 -7.83 1.52
CA THR A 34 -16.50 -6.88 2.15
C THR A 34 -15.05 -7.13 1.71
N ILE A 35 -14.14 -6.18 1.97
CA ILE A 35 -12.71 -6.38 1.73
C ILE A 35 -12.18 -7.58 2.53
N SER A 36 -12.52 -7.69 3.82
CA SER A 36 -12.10 -8.81 4.68
C SER A 36 -12.55 -10.16 4.14
N GLU A 37 -13.80 -10.27 3.69
CA GLU A 37 -14.34 -11.50 3.10
C GLU A 37 -13.66 -11.87 1.78
N ASN A 38 -13.27 -10.89 0.96
CA ASN A 38 -12.55 -11.16 -0.28
C ASN A 38 -11.09 -11.60 -0.02
N LEU A 39 -10.50 -11.19 1.11
CA LEU A 39 -9.08 -11.44 1.43
C LEU A 39 -8.87 -12.65 2.37
N SER A 40 -9.94 -13.25 2.90
CA SER A 40 -9.84 -14.33 3.89
C SER A 40 -9.01 -15.52 3.39
N GLU A 41 -9.18 -15.89 2.12
CA GLU A 41 -8.54 -17.05 1.48
C GLU A 41 -7.28 -16.69 0.67
N VAL A 42 -6.85 -15.43 0.68
CA VAL A 42 -5.68 -14.99 -0.07
C VAL A 42 -4.39 -15.46 0.60
N ASP A 43 -3.53 -16.14 -0.16
CA ASP A 43 -2.21 -16.57 0.27
C ASP A 43 -1.25 -15.37 0.45
N PRO A 44 -0.32 -15.44 1.43
CA PRO A 44 0.73 -14.44 1.58
C PRO A 44 1.72 -14.46 0.40
N TYR A 45 2.50 -13.39 0.25
CA TYR A 45 3.57 -13.35 -0.74
C TYR A 45 4.59 -14.50 -0.54
N PRO A 46 5.17 -15.05 -1.63
CA PRO A 46 6.27 -16.01 -1.55
C PRO A 46 7.44 -15.45 -0.74
N LYS A 47 8.03 -16.24 0.17
CA LYS A 47 9.06 -15.74 1.11
C LYS A 47 10.31 -15.15 0.43
N ASN A 48 10.60 -15.56 -0.81
CA ASN A 48 11.79 -15.17 -1.56
C ASN A 48 11.56 -14.04 -2.58
N GLN A 49 10.35 -13.48 -2.65
CA GLN A 49 10.10 -12.33 -3.52
C GLN A 49 10.76 -11.05 -2.96
N THR A 50 11.19 -10.16 -3.85
CA THR A 50 11.94 -8.94 -3.49
C THR A 50 11.21 -7.64 -3.86
N ILE A 51 9.97 -7.76 -4.36
CA ILE A 51 9.15 -6.68 -4.90
C ILE A 51 8.45 -5.89 -3.79
N ILE A 52 7.75 -6.59 -2.89
CA ILE A 52 7.02 -6.00 -1.77
C ILE A 52 7.82 -6.19 -0.48
N ARG A 53 8.07 -5.10 0.25
CA ARG A 53 8.75 -5.16 1.54
C ARG A 53 7.73 -5.43 2.66
N GLU A 54 8.20 -6.07 3.73
CA GLU A 54 7.44 -6.19 4.97
C GLU A 54 7.17 -4.81 5.58
N ILE A 55 6.06 -4.68 6.32
CA ILE A 55 5.69 -3.45 7.02
C ILE A 55 6.77 -3.01 8.03
N SER A 56 7.48 -3.98 8.63
CA SER A 56 8.60 -3.78 9.56
C SER A 56 9.88 -3.26 8.90
N ASN A 57 10.05 -3.46 7.58
CA ASN A 57 11.25 -3.11 6.83
C ASN A 57 10.91 -2.36 5.52
N PRO A 58 10.23 -1.21 5.61
CA PRO A 58 9.77 -0.49 4.44
C PRO A 58 10.95 0.21 3.72
N ILE A 59 10.77 0.52 2.43
CA ILE A 59 11.75 1.32 1.66
C ILE A 59 11.96 2.70 2.30
N LYS A 60 10.88 3.29 2.82
CA LYS A 60 10.86 4.55 3.55
C LYS A 60 9.81 4.43 4.65
N SER A 61 10.11 4.92 5.85
CA SER A 61 9.19 4.90 7.00
C SER A 61 7.91 5.72 6.82
N SER A 62 7.81 6.50 5.75
CA SER A 62 6.69 7.40 5.47
C SER A 62 6.42 7.49 3.97
N SER A 63 5.23 7.95 3.61
CA SER A 63 4.79 8.04 2.21
C SER A 63 5.75 8.86 1.33
N HIS A 64 5.76 8.57 0.03
CA HIS A 64 6.43 9.39 -0.96
C HIS A 64 5.63 10.63 -1.32
N LEU A 65 4.32 10.63 -1.10
CA LEU A 65 3.47 11.79 -1.31
C LEU A 65 3.53 12.69 -0.07
N ARG A 66 3.72 13.99 -0.33
CA ARG A 66 3.70 15.04 0.67
C ARG A 66 2.81 16.17 0.21
N ILE A 67 2.02 16.67 1.14
CA ILE A 67 1.28 17.91 0.95
C ILE A 67 2.17 19.04 1.44
N LEU A 68 2.41 20.01 0.57
CA LEU A 68 3.19 21.21 0.85
C LEU A 68 2.24 22.40 0.96
N TYR A 69 2.53 23.29 1.90
CA TYR A 69 1.84 24.57 2.07
C TYR A 69 2.86 25.71 2.13
N GLY A 70 2.43 26.93 1.87
CA GLY A 70 3.26 28.14 2.02
C GLY A 70 2.71 29.31 1.23
N ASN A 71 3.45 30.42 1.20
CA ASN A 71 3.07 31.61 0.43
C ASN A 71 2.85 31.34 -1.07
N LEU A 72 3.56 30.36 -1.64
CA LEU A 72 3.41 29.94 -3.03
C LEU A 72 2.34 28.85 -3.26
N ALA A 73 1.89 28.19 -2.19
CA ALA A 73 0.88 27.13 -2.24
C ALA A 73 -0.06 27.24 -1.03
N PRO A 74 -0.88 28.31 -0.95
CA PRO A 74 -1.76 28.54 0.20
C PRO A 74 -2.83 27.45 0.33
N ASP A 75 -3.36 26.95 -0.79
CA ASP A 75 -4.36 25.87 -0.83
C ASP A 75 -3.74 24.47 -0.93
N GLY A 76 -2.41 24.39 -0.90
CA GLY A 76 -1.66 23.15 -0.94
C GLY A 76 -1.10 22.76 -2.32
N ALA A 77 -0.02 21.97 -2.30
CA ALA A 77 0.57 21.34 -3.47
C ALA A 77 1.00 19.90 -3.13
N VAL A 78 1.13 19.03 -4.13
CA VAL A 78 1.55 17.64 -3.96
C VAL A 78 2.96 17.45 -4.51
N ALA A 79 3.87 16.93 -3.68
CA ALA A 79 5.21 16.57 -4.08
C ALA A 79 5.48 15.07 -3.88
N LYS A 80 6.26 14.49 -4.80
CA LYS A 80 6.80 13.13 -4.68
C LYS A 80 8.24 13.20 -4.17
N ILE A 81 8.46 12.84 -2.89
CA ILE A 81 9.79 12.88 -2.25
C ILE A 81 10.30 11.45 -2.03
N THR A 82 11.16 10.99 -2.95
CA THR A 82 11.68 9.62 -3.04
C THR A 82 12.94 9.34 -2.20
N GLY A 83 13.55 10.34 -1.55
CA GLY A 83 14.58 10.13 -0.53
C GLY A 83 16.02 10.53 -0.90
N MET A 84 16.27 11.23 -2.00
CA MET A 84 17.61 11.72 -2.37
C MET A 84 17.96 13.11 -1.79
N LYS A 85 17.56 13.40 -0.54
CA LYS A 85 17.54 14.70 0.17
C LYS A 85 16.18 15.40 0.06
N GLY A 86 15.46 15.45 1.17
CA GLY A 86 14.16 16.11 1.33
C GLY A 86 13.55 15.73 2.67
#